data_AF-A0A0F8Y0V9-F1
#
_entry.id   AF-A0A0F8Y0V9-F1
#
_cell.length_a   1.000
_cell.length_b   1.000
_cell.length_c   1.000
_cell.angle_alpha   90.00
_cell.angle_beta   90.00
_cell.angle_gamma   90.00
#
_symmetry.space_group_name_H-M   'P 1'
#
loop_
_entity.id
_entity.type
_entity.pdbx_description
1 polymer ?
#
loop_
_entity_poly.entity_id
_entity_poly.type
_entity_poly.pdbx_seq_one_letter_code
_entity_poly.pdbx_strand_id
1 'polypeptide(L)'
;MPRDEQPFPQQESIGQQERRDLGDTVTRGIGPTQPPTLTPLLAHRIENDFSFHPASSITGPKHDTVRSLLKGTAHNLIAIVPEGREQSLMLTALEEAMMWANAGIARKF
;
A
#
# COMPACT_ATOMS: atom_id res chain seq x y z
N MET A 1 48.03 40.80 -46.97
CA MET A 1 48.33 39.37 -46.81
C MET A 1 47.08 38.64 -46.33
N PRO A 2 46.26 38.08 -47.23
CA PRO A 2 45.17 37.18 -46.84
C PRO A 2 45.75 35.79 -46.53
N ARG A 3 45.34 35.17 -45.42
CA ARG A 3 45.76 33.81 -45.07
C ARG A 3 44.80 32.79 -45.67
N ASP A 4 45.40 31.88 -46.43
CA ASP A 4 45.00 30.55 -46.87
C ASP A 4 43.74 29.95 -46.21
N GLU A 5 42.68 29.81 -47.01
CA GLU A 5 41.60 28.85 -46.79
C GLU A 5 42.16 27.43 -46.88
N GLN A 6 42.14 26.70 -45.76
CA GLN A 6 42.38 25.25 -45.76
C GLN A 6 41.09 24.53 -46.21
N PRO A 7 41.18 23.49 -47.07
CA PRO A 7 40.00 22.82 -47.61
C PRO A 7 39.34 21.89 -46.56
N PHE A 8 38.01 21.87 -46.57
CA PHE A 8 37.19 20.92 -45.80
C PHE A 8 37.44 19.48 -46.27
N PRO A 9 37.47 18.49 -45.34
CA PRO A 9 37.60 17.09 -45.73
C PRO A 9 36.33 16.61 -46.45
N GLN A 10 36.55 15.88 -47.54
CA GLN A 10 35.52 15.30 -48.39
C GLN A 10 34.67 14.30 -47.58
N GLN A 11 33.35 14.47 -47.63
CA GLN A 11 32.40 13.49 -47.08
C GLN A 11 32.47 12.21 -47.91
N GLU A 12 33.05 11.16 -47.34
CA GLU A 12 32.97 9.83 -47.91
C GLU A 12 31.55 9.27 -47.76
N SER A 13 31.01 8.88 -48.91
CA SER A 13 29.75 8.16 -49.09
C SER A 13 29.77 6.83 -48.32
N ILE A 14 29.02 6.73 -47.24
CA ILE A 14 28.52 5.44 -46.73
C ILE A 14 27.05 5.35 -47.13
N GLY A 15 26.84 4.73 -48.28
CA GLY A 15 25.53 4.24 -48.69
C GLY A 15 25.15 3.00 -47.90
N GLN A 16 23.83 2.88 -47.70
CA GLN A 16 23.08 1.63 -47.63
C GLN A 16 23.42 0.68 -46.47
N GLN A 17 22.67 0.77 -45.37
CA GLN A 17 21.77 -0.30 -44.90
C GLN A 17 21.03 0.22 -43.65
N GLU A 18 19.89 -0.38 -43.33
CA GLU A 18 19.11 -0.13 -42.09
C GLU A 18 18.20 1.11 -42.08
N ARG A 19 17.45 1.28 -43.16
CA ARG A 19 16.06 1.74 -43.07
C ARG A 19 15.12 0.55 -43.20
N ARG A 20 15.00 -0.25 -42.14
CA ARG A 20 13.91 -1.21 -41.97
C ARG A 20 13.47 -1.26 -40.49
N ASP A 21 12.17 -1.09 -40.32
CA ASP A 21 11.36 -1.54 -39.19
C ASP A 21 11.45 -0.75 -37.87
N LEU A 22 10.94 0.49 -37.91
CA LEU A 22 10.31 1.17 -36.76
C LEU A 22 8.84 0.70 -36.61
N GLY A 23 8.66 -0.60 -36.51
CA GLY A 23 7.43 -1.29 -36.15
C GLY A 23 7.82 -2.50 -35.29
N ASP A 24 7.00 -2.87 -34.32
CA ASP A 24 7.20 -4.06 -33.47
C ASP A 24 8.18 -3.94 -32.29
N THR A 25 8.08 -2.88 -31.48
CA THR A 25 8.65 -2.93 -30.12
C THR A 25 7.78 -2.31 -29.04
N VAL A 26 6.46 -2.61 -28.99
CA VAL A 26 5.71 -2.63 -27.71
C VAL A 26 4.53 -3.61 -27.78
N THR A 27 4.81 -4.88 -28.08
CA THR A 27 3.93 -5.98 -27.63
C THR A 27 4.79 -6.92 -26.81
N ARG A 28 5.35 -6.42 -25.69
CA ARG A 28 5.78 -7.33 -24.62
C ARG A 28 4.52 -8.00 -24.12
N GLY A 29 4.41 -9.29 -24.41
CA GLY A 29 3.25 -10.09 -24.08
C GLY A 29 2.82 -9.88 -22.64
N ILE A 30 1.56 -9.46 -22.47
CA ILE A 30 0.80 -9.87 -21.31
C ILE A 30 0.62 -11.39 -21.49
N GLY A 31 1.64 -12.15 -21.08
CA GLY A 31 1.49 -13.58 -20.87
C GLY A 31 0.32 -13.81 -19.90
N PRO A 32 -0.30 -14.99 -19.88
CA PRO A 32 -1.40 -15.26 -18.96
C PRO A 32 -0.90 -14.94 -17.54
N THR A 33 -1.42 -13.86 -16.94
CA THR A 33 -1.12 -13.50 -15.56
C THR A 33 -1.75 -14.59 -14.73
N GLN A 34 -0.97 -15.62 -14.39
CA GLN A 34 -1.42 -16.66 -13.49
C GLN A 34 -1.91 -15.95 -12.23
N PRO A 35 -3.14 -16.22 -11.77
CA PRO A 35 -3.63 -15.62 -10.54
C PRO A 35 -2.66 -15.99 -9.41
N PRO A 36 -2.42 -15.08 -8.46
CA PRO A 36 -1.50 -15.34 -7.37
C PRO A 36 -1.94 -16.63 -6.65
N THR A 37 -1.02 -17.60 -6.52
CA THR A 37 -1.29 -18.82 -5.78
C THR A 37 -1.44 -18.49 -4.30
N LEU A 38 -2.57 -18.87 -3.70
CA LEU A 38 -2.78 -18.72 -2.27
C LEU A 38 -1.80 -19.64 -1.52
N THR A 39 -0.90 -19.05 -0.74
CA THR A 39 -0.04 -19.83 0.15
C THR A 39 -0.87 -20.41 1.30
N PRO A 40 -0.53 -21.58 1.87
CA PRO A 40 -1.27 -22.15 2.99
C PRO A 40 -1.38 -21.19 4.20
N LEU A 41 -0.32 -20.40 4.46
CA LEU A 41 -0.33 -19.39 5.52
C LEU A 41 -1.31 -18.24 5.24
N LEU A 42 -1.37 -17.76 3.99
CA LEU A 42 -2.32 -16.73 3.60
C LEU A 42 -3.76 -17.24 3.65
N ALA A 43 -4.01 -18.46 3.18
CA ALA A 43 -5.32 -19.09 3.26
C ALA A 43 -5.80 -19.23 4.71
N HIS A 44 -4.96 -19.72 5.61
CA HIS A 44 -5.28 -19.82 7.04
C HIS A 44 -5.58 -18.44 7.65
N ARG A 45 -4.79 -17.42 7.29
CA ARG A 45 -5.05 -16.04 7.76
C ARG A 45 -6.41 -15.54 7.28
N ILE A 46 -6.78 -15.76 6.02
CA ILE A 46 -8.08 -15.36 5.47
C ILE A 46 -9.20 -16.05 6.26
N GLU A 47 -9.16 -17.37 6.43
CA GLU A 47 -10.20 -18.08 7.17
C GLU A 47 -10.36 -17.54 8.61
N ASN A 48 -9.25 -17.25 9.30
CA ASN A 48 -9.31 -16.71 10.65
C ASN A 48 -9.77 -15.25 10.72
N ASP A 49 -9.28 -14.40 9.81
CA ASP A 49 -9.59 -12.95 9.77
C ASP A 49 -11.06 -12.69 9.40
N PHE A 50 -11.68 -13.57 8.60
CA PHE A 50 -13.07 -13.43 8.13
C PHE A 50 -14.08 -14.31 8.90
N SER A 51 -13.63 -15.11 9.86
CA SER A 51 -14.51 -15.88 10.73
C SER A 51 -15.28 -14.98 11.70
N PHE A 52 -16.52 -15.36 12.00
CA PHE A 52 -17.30 -14.71 13.04
C PHE A 52 -16.86 -15.19 14.43
N HIS A 53 -16.38 -14.27 15.27
CA HIS A 53 -15.92 -14.54 16.63
C HIS A 53 -16.86 -13.88 17.65
N PRO A 54 -17.87 -14.59 18.20
CA PRO A 54 -18.73 -14.04 19.23
C PRO A 54 -17.94 -13.77 20.52
N ALA A 55 -18.35 -12.76 21.27
CA ALA A 55 -17.77 -12.52 22.59
C ALA A 55 -18.12 -13.68 23.53
N SER A 56 -17.10 -14.33 24.09
CA SER A 56 -17.20 -15.37 25.10
C SER A 56 -17.04 -14.79 26.50
N SER A 57 -17.22 -15.63 27.53
CA SER A 57 -16.91 -15.25 28.92
C SER A 57 -15.44 -14.86 29.13
N ILE A 58 -14.54 -15.28 28.23
CA ILE A 58 -13.12 -14.96 28.26
C ILE A 58 -12.80 -13.68 27.47
N THR A 59 -13.38 -13.52 26.28
CA THR A 59 -13.06 -12.40 25.39
C THR A 59 -13.88 -11.14 25.69
N GLY A 60 -15.11 -11.29 26.17
CA GLY A 60 -15.99 -10.17 26.55
C GLY A 60 -15.33 -9.18 27.51
N PRO A 61 -14.85 -9.62 28.69
CA PRO A 61 -14.19 -8.72 29.65
C PRO A 61 -12.95 -8.01 29.08
N LYS A 62 -12.23 -8.64 28.16
CA LYS A 62 -11.07 -8.03 27.50
C LYS A 62 -11.51 -6.94 26.52
N HIS A 63 -12.54 -7.20 25.72
CA HIS A 63 -13.11 -6.17 24.84
C HIS A 63 -13.62 -4.96 25.64
N ASP A 64 -14.28 -5.20 26.76
CA ASP A 64 -14.82 -4.13 27.61
C ASP A 64 -13.71 -3.31 28.28
N THR A 65 -12.60 -3.95 28.64
CA THR A 65 -11.41 -3.26 29.14
C THR A 65 -10.84 -2.32 28.07
N VAL A 66 -10.65 -2.80 26.83
CA VAL A 66 -10.14 -1.99 25.71
C VAL A 66 -11.07 -0.80 25.44
N ARG A 67 -12.39 -1.04 25.35
CA ARG A 67 -13.40 0.02 25.15
C ARG A 67 -13.33 1.08 26.24
N SER A 68 -13.23 0.65 27.50
CA SER A 68 -13.20 1.57 28.64
C SER A 68 -11.93 2.44 28.64
N LEU A 69 -10.77 1.84 28.34
CA LEU A 69 -9.51 2.56 28.25
C LEU A 69 -9.54 3.64 27.16
N LEU A 70 -9.94 3.26 25.94
CA LEU A 70 -9.90 4.18 24.81
C LEU A 70 -10.98 5.26 24.91
N LYS A 71 -12.17 4.94 25.45
CA LYS A 71 -13.19 5.94 25.77
C LYS A 71 -12.68 6.95 26.80
N GLY A 72 -12.03 6.49 27.86
CA GLY A 72 -11.43 7.38 28.88
C GLY A 72 -10.36 8.29 28.28
N THR A 73 -9.48 7.74 27.46
CA THR A 73 -8.45 8.51 26.73
C THR A 73 -9.08 9.57 25.82
N ALA A 74 -10.10 9.21 25.04
CA ALA A 74 -10.80 10.15 24.16
C ALA A 74 -11.40 11.34 24.94
N HIS A 75 -12.08 11.07 26.07
CA HIS A 75 -12.61 12.12 26.93
C HIS A 75 -11.53 13.09 27.43
N ASN A 76 -10.37 12.57 27.83
CA ASN A 76 -9.26 13.40 28.29
C ASN A 76 -8.64 14.23 27.16
N LEU A 77 -8.50 13.65 25.97
CA LEU A 77 -7.87 14.32 24.83
C LEU A 77 -8.75 15.42 24.23
N ILE A 78 -10.08 15.27 24.21
CA ILE A 78 -11.00 16.31 23.73
C ILE A 78 -10.82 17.62 24.53
N ALA A 79 -10.46 17.56 25.81
CA ALA A 79 -10.22 18.74 26.63
C ALA A 79 -8.91 19.47 26.29
N ILE A 80 -8.01 18.83 25.56
CA ILE A 80 -6.64 19.32 25.28
C ILE A 80 -6.48 19.66 23.80
N VAL A 81 -7.08 18.87 22.91
CA VAL A 81 -6.97 19.01 21.45
C VAL A 81 -8.07 19.97 20.97
N PRO A 82 -7.73 21.09 20.32
CA PRO A 82 -8.72 22.02 19.78
C PRO A 82 -9.67 21.34 18.80
N GLU A 83 -10.91 21.81 18.74
CA GLU A 83 -11.88 21.34 17.75
C GLU A 83 -11.38 21.60 16.33
N GLY A 84 -11.46 20.59 15.48
CA GLY A 84 -10.96 20.66 14.11
C GLY A 84 -10.60 19.31 13.51
N ARG A 85 -9.87 19.35 12.39
CA ARG A 85 -9.48 18.15 11.63
C ARG A 85 -8.66 17.18 12.49
N GLU A 86 -7.73 17.70 13.26
CA GLU A 86 -6.81 16.93 14.08
C GLU A 86 -7.54 16.19 15.20
N GLN A 87 -8.52 16.82 15.84
CA GLN A 87 -9.37 16.17 16.84
C GLN A 87 -10.19 15.04 16.20
N SER A 88 -10.82 15.29 15.05
CA SER A 88 -11.58 14.25 14.33
C SER A 88 -10.70 13.06 13.96
N LEU A 89 -9.51 13.30 13.40
CA LEU A 89 -8.56 12.24 13.06
C LEU A 89 -8.06 11.48 14.29
N MET A 90 -7.82 12.19 15.40
CA MET A 90 -7.41 11.57 16.66
C MET A 90 -8.50 10.65 17.21
N LEU A 91 -9.77 11.06 17.18
CA LEU A 91 -10.89 10.19 17.58
C LEU A 91 -11.01 8.97 16.66
N THR A 92 -10.92 9.15 15.34
CA THR A 92 -10.91 8.03 14.38
C THR A 92 -9.76 7.06 14.65
N ALA A 93 -8.55 7.56 14.93
CA ALA A 93 -7.40 6.71 15.24
C ALA A 93 -7.59 5.90 16.53
N LEU A 94 -8.25 6.47 17.54
CA LEU A 94 -8.61 5.72 18.77
C LEU A 94 -9.63 4.62 18.49
N GLU A 95 -10.62 4.88 17.64
CA GLU A 95 -11.60 3.88 17.21
C GLU A 95 -10.95 2.75 16.42
N GLU A 96 -10.07 3.07 15.48
CA GLU A 96 -9.30 2.07 14.73
C GLU A 96 -8.42 1.23 15.66
N ALA A 97 -7.72 1.87 16.61
CA ALA A 97 -6.94 1.16 17.62
C ALA A 97 -7.80 0.18 18.43
N MET A 98 -9.03 0.58 18.81
CA MET A 98 -9.99 -0.29 19.47
C MET A 98 -10.36 -1.50 18.62
N MET A 99 -10.67 -1.28 17.33
CA MET A 99 -11.04 -2.35 16.40
C MET A 99 -9.90 -3.36 16.25
N TRP A 100 -8.66 -2.89 16.06
CA TRP A 100 -7.49 -3.77 15.91
C TRP A 100 -7.17 -4.55 17.17
N ALA A 101 -7.30 -3.92 18.35
CA ALA A 101 -7.12 -4.59 19.63
C ALA A 101 -8.16 -5.71 19.83
N ASN A 102 -9.44 -5.44 19.56
CA ASN A 102 -10.51 -6.44 19.66
C ASN A 102 -10.33 -7.59 18.66
N ALA A 103 -9.94 -7.29 17.41
CA ALA A 103 -9.62 -8.33 16.43
C ALA A 103 -8.43 -9.19 16.88
N GLY A 104 -7.42 -8.61 17.51
CA GLY A 104 -6.31 -9.35 18.11
C GLY A 104 -6.76 -10.29 19.25
N ILE A 105 -7.71 -9.85 20.08
CA ILE A 105 -8.29 -10.67 21.15
C ILE A 105 -9.08 -11.85 20.54
N ALA A 106 -9.96 -11.57 19.58
CA ALA A 106 -10.79 -12.57 18.91
C ALA A 106 -9.97 -13.65 18.19
N ARG A 107 -8.84 -13.29 17.58
CA ARG A 107 -7.97 -14.25 16.90
C ARG A 107 -7.17 -15.16 17.83
N LYS A 108 -7.04 -14.80 19.11
CA LYS A 108 -6.20 -15.52 20.07
C LYS A 108 -6.99 -16.42 21.02
N PHE A 109 -8.28 -16.14 21.25
CA PHE A 109 -9.10 -16.76 22.30
C PHE A 109 -10.49 -17.07 21.78
#